data_AF-A0A7C3HIY9-F1
#
_entry.id   AF-A0A7C3HIY9-F1
#
_cell.length_a   1.000
_cell.length_b   1.000
_cell.length_c   1.000
_cell.angle_alpha   90.00
_cell.angle_beta   90.00
_cell.angle_gamma   90.00
#
_symmetry.space_group_name_H-M   'P 1'
#
loop_
_entity.id
_entity.type
_entity.pdbx_description
1 polymer ?
#
loop_
_entity_poly.entity_id
_entity_poly.type
_entity_poly.pdbx_seq_one_letter_code
_entity_poly.pdbx_strand_id
1 'polypeptide(L)'
;ITNLNLQSSLVVLNSCNSGIGNTMSGEGVFNLARGFFYAGVPAVLATLWEVDDNIGSDIVQRFYKKLMKGVPADEALWESRKEYLQQSDRLKAHPYFWSPYAFIGQSKVIEIKNPARWYRLMLLATGIIALAGLLLGMMRYNRKRINRAV
;
A
#
# COMPACT_ATOMS: atom_id res chain seq x y z
N ILE A 1 21.74 3.24 0.01
CA ILE A 1 20.41 3.40 0.66
C ILE A 1 20.54 4.07 2.02
N THR A 2 21.57 3.77 2.81
CA THR A 2 21.82 4.35 4.15
C THR A 2 21.90 5.89 4.19
N ASN A 3 22.23 6.56 3.09
CA ASN A 3 22.29 8.03 3.01
C ASN A 3 20.95 8.68 2.57
N LEU A 4 19.88 7.89 2.47
CA LEU A 4 18.54 8.40 2.14
C LEU A 4 17.77 8.70 3.42
N ASN A 5 16.82 9.64 3.33
CA ASN A 5 15.83 9.90 4.37
C ASN A 5 14.44 9.52 3.82
N LEU A 6 14.03 8.27 4.03
CA LEU A 6 12.80 7.72 3.49
C LEU A 6 11.63 7.97 4.45
N GLN A 7 10.61 8.68 3.97
CA GLN A 7 9.35 8.89 4.69
C GLN A 7 8.33 7.78 4.38
N SER A 8 8.73 6.52 4.50
CA SER A 8 7.85 5.36 4.28
C SER A 8 7.65 4.56 5.57
N SER A 9 6.42 4.11 5.82
CA SER A 9 6.08 3.24 6.95
C SER A 9 6.44 1.76 6.72
N LEU A 10 6.61 1.35 5.47
CA LEU A 10 6.92 -0.04 5.10
C LEU A 10 7.64 -0.08 3.76
N VAL A 11 8.64 -0.95 3.65
CA VAL A 11 9.25 -1.33 2.37
C VAL A 11 8.96 -2.81 2.10
N VAL A 12 8.50 -3.11 0.87
CA VAL A 12 8.28 -4.49 0.42
C VAL A 12 9.33 -4.83 -0.64
N LEU A 13 10.20 -5.79 -0.33
CA LEU A 13 11.25 -6.27 -1.21
C LEU A 13 10.75 -7.52 -1.96
N ASN A 14 10.17 -7.30 -3.13
CA ASN A 14 9.70 -8.40 -3.98
C ASN A 14 10.80 -8.88 -4.93
N SER A 15 11.91 -9.34 -4.36
CA SER A 15 13.04 -9.97 -5.04
C SER A 15 13.46 -11.19 -4.23
N CYS A 16 13.86 -12.27 -4.89
CA CYS A 16 14.36 -13.48 -4.23
C CYS A 16 15.56 -13.16 -3.34
N ASN A 17 15.68 -13.85 -2.20
CA ASN A 17 16.83 -13.71 -1.30
C ASN A 17 17.06 -12.28 -0.78
N SER A 18 16.02 -11.46 -0.66
CA SER A 18 16.15 -10.06 -0.21
C SER A 18 16.26 -9.89 1.32
N GLY A 19 15.87 -10.92 2.07
CA GLY A 19 15.92 -10.99 3.53
C GLY A 19 17.18 -11.68 4.08
N ILE A 20 17.93 -12.37 3.23
CA ILE A 20 19.20 -12.99 3.61
C ILE A 20 20.35 -11.97 3.61
N GLY A 21 21.44 -12.32 4.29
CA GLY A 21 22.58 -11.44 4.46
C GLY A 21 23.76 -12.16 5.10
N ASN A 22 24.89 -11.48 5.14
CA ASN A 22 26.11 -12.02 5.76
C ASN A 22 25.99 -11.91 7.28
N THR A 23 26.29 -12.98 8.00
CA THR A 23 26.36 -12.94 9.46
C THR A 23 27.71 -12.38 9.86
N MET A 24 27.70 -11.26 10.58
CA MET A 24 28.89 -10.61 11.11
C MET A 24 28.95 -10.84 12.61
N SER A 25 30.06 -11.40 13.09
CA SER A 25 30.25 -11.72 14.50
C SER A 25 30.11 -10.47 15.36
N GLY A 26 29.22 -10.52 16.36
CA GLY A 26 28.92 -9.39 17.25
C GLY A 26 27.93 -8.35 16.70
N GLU A 27 27.60 -8.37 15.41
CA GLU A 27 26.67 -7.42 14.76
C GLU A 27 25.38 -8.05 14.23
N GLY A 28 25.33 -9.38 14.14
CA GLY A 28 24.18 -10.11 13.59
C GLY A 28 24.18 -10.13 12.06
N VAL A 29 22.99 -10.21 11.46
CA VAL A 29 22.84 -10.37 10.01
C VAL A 29 22.85 -9.01 9.30
N PHE A 30 23.80 -8.82 8.39
CA PHE A 30 23.82 -7.71 7.43
C PHE A 30 23.02 -8.06 6.19
N ASN A 31 21.74 -7.72 6.19
CA ASN A 31 20.84 -7.86 5.03
C ASN A 31 20.40 -6.49 4.48
N LEU A 32 19.74 -6.52 3.32
CA LEU A 32 19.23 -5.31 2.67
C LEU A 32 18.23 -4.54 3.53
N ALA A 33 17.44 -5.25 4.36
CA ALA A 33 16.49 -4.63 5.30
C ALA A 33 17.19 -3.67 6.28
N ARG A 34 18.39 -4.01 6.77
CA ARG A 34 19.20 -3.13 7.62
C ARG A 34 19.50 -1.78 6.96
N GLY A 35 19.77 -1.77 5.65
CA GLY A 35 19.97 -0.55 4.88
C GLY A 35 18.73 0.36 4.86
N PHE A 36 17.52 -0.22 4.81
CA PHE A 36 16.26 0.53 4.88
C PHE A 36 15.94 1.03 6.29
N PHE A 37 16.28 0.26 7.33
CA PHE A 37 16.19 0.73 8.71
C PHE A 37 17.10 1.94 8.95
N TYR A 38 18.34 1.93 8.44
CA TYR A 38 19.23 3.10 8.48
C TYR A 38 18.65 4.31 7.73
N ALA A 39 17.88 4.09 6.67
CA ALA A 39 17.22 5.16 5.91
C ALA A 39 15.92 5.68 6.56
N GLY A 40 15.56 5.20 7.76
CA GLY A 40 14.40 5.68 8.53
C GLY A 40 13.10 4.90 8.34
N VAL A 41 13.10 3.81 7.57
CA VAL A 41 11.91 2.96 7.38
C VAL A 41 11.68 2.12 8.65
N PRO A 42 10.48 2.06 9.25
CA PRO A 42 10.26 1.35 10.50
C PRO A 42 9.95 -0.15 10.32
N ALA A 43 9.61 -0.59 9.11
CA ALA A 43 9.29 -1.99 8.81
C ALA A 43 9.69 -2.40 7.38
N VAL A 44 10.10 -3.65 7.21
CA VAL A 44 10.48 -4.24 5.92
C VAL A 44 9.86 -5.64 5.79
N LEU A 45 9.27 -5.92 4.63
CA LEU A 45 8.88 -7.27 4.19
C LEU A 45 9.91 -7.75 3.16
N ALA A 46 10.57 -8.87 3.42
CA ALA A 46 11.63 -9.42 2.56
C ALA A 46 11.48 -10.93 2.36
N THR A 47 12.19 -11.53 1.40
CA THR A 47 12.15 -12.99 1.15
C THR A 47 13.41 -13.70 1.64
N LEU A 48 13.24 -14.86 2.27
CA LEU A 48 14.32 -15.67 2.80
C LEU A 48 14.93 -16.63 1.76
N TRP A 49 14.17 -17.01 0.74
CA TRP A 49 14.62 -17.85 -0.38
C TRP A 49 13.88 -17.44 -1.66
N GLU A 50 14.11 -18.18 -2.74
CA GLU A 50 13.44 -18.00 -4.02
C GLU A 50 11.94 -18.32 -3.93
N VAL A 51 11.12 -17.48 -4.57
CA VAL A 51 9.66 -17.60 -4.52
C VAL A 51 9.15 -17.81 -5.93
N ASP A 52 8.23 -18.76 -6.11
CA ASP A 52 7.48 -18.87 -7.37
C ASP A 52 6.69 -17.58 -7.62
N ASP A 53 6.84 -16.99 -8.81
CA ASP A 53 6.28 -15.68 -9.13
C ASP A 53 4.76 -15.62 -8.96
N ASN A 54 4.05 -16.68 -9.33
CA ASN A 54 2.58 -16.72 -9.25
C ASN A 54 2.12 -16.77 -7.79
N ILE A 55 2.78 -17.60 -6.99
CA ILE A 55 2.47 -17.77 -5.56
C ILE A 55 2.87 -16.53 -4.77
N GLY A 56 4.06 -15.99 -5.03
CA GLY A 56 4.55 -14.77 -4.41
C GLY A 56 3.63 -13.58 -4.69
N SER A 57 3.23 -13.42 -5.96
CA SER A 57 2.27 -12.39 -6.36
C SER A 57 0.92 -12.56 -5.68
N ASP A 58 0.38 -13.78 -5.57
CA ASP A 58 -0.90 -14.02 -4.87
C ASP A 58 -0.83 -13.63 -3.38
N ILE A 59 0.21 -14.06 -2.68
CA ILE A 59 0.41 -13.74 -1.25
C ILE A 59 0.58 -12.24 -1.05
N VAL A 60 1.41 -11.58 -1.86
CA VAL A 60 1.67 -10.13 -1.77
C VAL A 60 0.41 -9.32 -2.13
N GLN A 61 -0.39 -9.77 -3.10
CA GLN A 61 -1.67 -9.13 -3.41
C GLN A 61 -2.67 -9.21 -2.25
N ARG A 62 -2.79 -10.37 -1.61
CA ARG A 62 -3.61 -10.53 -0.40
C ARG A 62 -3.12 -9.63 0.72
N PHE A 63 -1.81 -9.59 0.92
CA PHE A 63 -1.15 -8.74 1.90
C PHE A 63 -1.52 -7.26 1.70
N TYR A 64 -1.39 -6.74 0.47
CA TYR A 64 -1.81 -5.37 0.16
C TYR A 64 -3.31 -5.15 0.36
N LYS A 65 -4.17 -6.11 0.01
CA LYS A 65 -5.62 -6.02 0.26
C LYS A 65 -5.95 -5.88 1.75
N LYS A 66 -5.20 -6.55 2.63
CA LYS A 66 -5.36 -6.43 4.08
C LYS A 66 -4.81 -5.11 4.62
N LEU A 67 -3.65 -4.67 4.14
CA LEU A 67 -3.12 -3.34 4.47
C LEU A 67 -4.11 -2.22 4.12
N MET A 68 -4.73 -2.28 2.94
CA MET A 68 -5.77 -1.31 2.53
C MET A 68 -7.02 -1.33 3.40
N LYS A 69 -7.26 -2.41 4.16
CA LYS A 69 -8.35 -2.52 5.13
C LYS A 69 -7.94 -2.05 6.54
N GLY A 70 -6.73 -1.57 6.73
CA GLY A 70 -6.22 -1.12 8.02
C GLY A 70 -5.75 -2.25 8.94
N VAL A 71 -5.48 -3.44 8.40
CA VAL A 71 -4.86 -4.53 9.18
C VAL A 71 -3.37 -4.21 9.38
N PRO A 72 -2.81 -4.38 10.59
CA PRO A 72 -1.37 -4.27 10.83
C PRO A 72 -0.55 -5.20 9.92
N ALA A 73 0.69 -4.81 9.59
CA ALA A 73 1.45 -5.50 8.56
C ALA A 73 1.83 -6.95 8.90
N ASP A 74 2.16 -7.26 10.15
CA ASP A 74 2.43 -8.64 10.58
C ASP A 74 1.18 -9.54 10.46
N GLU A 75 0.04 -9.05 10.94
CA GLU A 75 -1.25 -9.73 10.88
C GLU A 75 -1.71 -9.88 9.43
N ALA A 76 -1.54 -8.85 8.59
CA ALA A 76 -1.82 -8.90 7.16
C ALA A 76 -1.04 -10.02 6.47
N LEU A 77 0.25 -10.21 6.80
CA LEU A 77 1.06 -11.29 6.25
C LEU A 77 0.58 -12.66 6.75
N TRP A 78 0.30 -12.78 8.04
CA TRP A 78 -0.22 -14.01 8.63
C TRP A 78 -1.57 -14.42 8.02
N GLU A 79 -2.52 -13.49 7.89
CA GLU A 79 -3.81 -13.74 7.26
C GLU A 79 -3.66 -14.14 5.80
N SER A 80 -2.76 -13.50 5.05
CA SER A 80 -2.52 -13.80 3.64
C SER A 80 -2.01 -15.23 3.45
N ARG A 81 -1.11 -15.69 4.32
CA ARG A 81 -0.61 -17.06 4.33
C ARG A 81 -1.68 -18.07 4.70
N LYS A 82 -2.50 -17.75 5.70
CA LYS A 82 -3.62 -18.58 6.13
C LYS A 82 -4.64 -18.74 4.99
N GLU A 83 -4.99 -17.65 4.32
CA GLU A 83 -5.90 -17.68 3.16
C GLU A 83 -5.31 -18.48 2.00
N TYR A 84 -4.01 -18.32 1.70
CA TYR A 84 -3.33 -19.13 0.69
C TYR A 84 -3.41 -20.63 1.02
N LEU A 85 -3.07 -21.01 2.25
CA LEU A 85 -3.08 -22.41 2.70
C LEU A 85 -4.47 -23.06 2.59
N GLN A 86 -5.52 -22.31 2.93
CA GLN A 86 -6.90 -22.79 2.82
C GLN A 86 -7.35 -23.06 1.37
N GLN A 87 -6.69 -22.44 0.40
CA GLN A 87 -7.02 -22.55 -1.03
C GLN A 87 -6.00 -23.40 -1.81
N SER A 88 -4.89 -23.78 -1.18
CA SER A 88 -3.81 -24.54 -1.80
C SER A 88 -4.10 -26.04 -1.88
N ASP A 89 -3.64 -26.67 -2.95
CA ASP A 89 -3.56 -28.12 -3.04
C ASP A 89 -2.44 -28.69 -2.13
N ARG A 90 -2.39 -30.01 -1.98
CA ARG A 90 -1.41 -30.68 -1.09
C ARG A 90 0.04 -30.42 -1.48
N LEU A 91 0.35 -30.18 -2.76
CA LEU A 91 1.72 -29.91 -3.20
C LEU A 91 2.11 -28.47 -2.87
N LYS A 92 1.20 -27.52 -3.10
CA LYS A 92 1.40 -26.10 -2.84
C LYS A 92 1.31 -25.72 -1.36
N ALA A 93 0.74 -26.57 -0.51
CA ALA A 93 0.74 -26.38 0.94
C ALA A 93 2.14 -26.50 1.58
N HIS A 94 3.15 -26.98 0.85
CA HIS A 94 4.51 -27.11 1.36
C HIS A 94 5.08 -25.73 1.79
N PRO A 95 5.74 -25.61 2.96
CA PRO A 95 6.25 -24.34 3.49
C PRO A 95 7.16 -23.55 2.54
N TYR A 96 7.85 -24.25 1.63
CA TYR A 96 8.63 -23.64 0.56
C TYR A 96 7.87 -22.54 -0.19
N PHE A 97 6.56 -22.73 -0.43
CA PHE A 97 5.76 -21.83 -1.25
C PHE A 97 5.25 -20.59 -0.49
N TRP A 98 4.79 -20.75 0.75
CA TRP A 98 4.10 -19.66 1.48
C TRP A 98 4.92 -19.04 2.62
N SER A 99 6.00 -19.70 3.04
CA SER A 99 6.86 -19.22 4.14
C SER A 99 8.04 -18.29 3.78
N PRO A 100 8.36 -17.93 2.51
CA PRO A 100 9.59 -17.17 2.24
C PRO A 100 9.54 -15.74 2.78
N TYR A 101 8.37 -15.12 2.90
CA TYR A 101 8.26 -13.72 3.31
C TYR A 101 8.50 -13.49 4.82
N ALA A 102 9.55 -12.78 5.20
CA ALA A 102 9.79 -12.37 6.58
C ALA A 102 9.39 -10.90 6.77
N PHE A 103 8.54 -10.64 7.76
CA PHE A 103 8.26 -9.29 8.25
C PHE A 103 9.26 -8.93 9.35
N ILE A 104 9.90 -7.77 9.24
CA ILE A 104 10.93 -7.30 10.16
C ILE A 104 10.64 -5.84 10.52
N GLY A 105 10.58 -5.52 11.81
CA GLY A 105 10.40 -4.15 12.30
C GLY A 105 9.07 -3.94 13.04
N GLN A 106 8.58 -2.71 13.06
CA GLN A 106 7.41 -2.32 13.85
C GLN A 106 6.11 -2.70 13.14
N SER A 107 5.28 -3.53 13.78
CA SER A 107 3.91 -3.71 13.31
C SER A 107 3.00 -2.59 13.78
N LYS A 108 2.50 -1.80 12.83
CA LYS A 108 1.51 -0.75 13.03
C LYS A 108 0.55 -0.75 11.85
N VAL A 109 -0.65 -0.23 12.06
CA VAL A 109 -1.58 0.07 10.98
C VAL A 109 -0.95 1.12 10.08
N ILE A 110 -0.88 0.83 8.77
CA ILE A 110 -0.31 1.74 7.78
C ILE A 110 -1.44 2.57 7.19
N GLU A 111 -1.41 3.88 7.43
CA GLU A 111 -2.36 4.81 6.82
C GLU A 111 -2.05 5.02 5.34
N ILE A 112 -2.83 4.39 4.46
CA ILE A 112 -2.70 4.59 3.01
C ILE A 112 -3.53 5.80 2.60
N LYS A 113 -2.87 6.94 2.35
CA LYS A 113 -3.51 8.14 1.81
C LYS A 113 -4.03 7.86 0.40
N ASN A 114 -5.33 7.99 0.17
CA ASN A 114 -5.94 7.81 -1.15
C ASN A 114 -6.22 9.17 -1.83
N PRO A 115 -5.34 9.65 -2.73
CA PRO A 115 -5.51 10.95 -3.36
C PRO A 115 -6.72 11.01 -4.31
N ALA A 116 -7.17 9.87 -4.84
CA ALA A 116 -8.32 9.84 -5.74
C ALA A 116 -9.62 10.28 -5.04
N ARG A 117 -9.71 10.20 -3.71
CA ARG A 117 -10.88 10.66 -2.95
C ARG A 117 -11.01 12.18 -2.98
N TRP A 118 -9.90 12.91 -2.79
CA TRP A 118 -9.94 14.38 -2.82
C TRP A 118 -10.15 14.90 -4.25
N TYR A 119 -9.57 14.23 -5.25
CA TYR A 119 -9.77 14.63 -6.65
C TYR A 119 -11.24 14.50 -7.06
N ARG A 120 -11.91 13.41 -6.65
CA ARG A 120 -13.36 13.25 -6.86
C ARG A 120 -14.17 14.35 -6.18
N LEU A 121 -13.83 14.72 -4.94
CA LEU A 121 -14.50 15.80 -4.23
C LEU A 121 -14.29 17.16 -4.90
N MET A 122 -13.07 17.43 -5.39
CA MET A 122 -12.77 18.65 -6.15
C MET A 122 -13.55 18.70 -7.47
N LEU A 123 -13.59 17.60 -8.22
CA LEU A 123 -14.39 17.54 -9.46
C LEU A 123 -15.88 17.81 -9.18
N LEU A 124 -16.44 17.20 -8.12
CA LEU A 124 -17.83 17.46 -7.73
C LEU A 124 -18.04 18.92 -7.33
N ALA A 125 -17.14 19.52 -6.54
CA ALA A 125 -17.22 20.91 -6.13
C ALA A 125 -17.16 21.87 -7.33
N THR A 126 -16.26 21.64 -8.28
CA THR A 126 -16.17 22.45 -9.51
C THR A 126 -17.45 22.34 -10.35
N GLY A 127 -18.04 21.14 -10.45
CA GLY A 127 -19.33 20.93 -11.11
C GLY A 127 -20.46 21.71 -10.45
N ILE A 128 -20.56 21.68 -9.12
CA ILE A 128 -21.59 22.41 -8.35
C ILE A 128 -21.44 23.92 -8.56
N ILE A 129 -20.21 24.45 -8.49
CA ILE A 129 -19.94 25.89 -8.67
C ILE A 129 -20.31 26.35 -10.09
N ALA A 130 -19.95 25.57 -11.12
CA ALA A 130 -20.29 25.88 -12.50
C ALA A 130 -21.81 25.91 -12.71
N LEU A 131 -22.53 24.95 -12.14
CA LEU A 131 -23.98 24.83 -12.27
C LEU A 131 -24.73 25.95 -11.53
N ALA A 132 -24.27 26.32 -10.32
CA ALA A 132 -24.77 27.48 -9.59
C ALA A 132 -24.53 28.79 -10.34
N GLY A 133 -23.34 28.97 -10.93
CA GLY A 133 -23.01 30.13 -11.76
C GLY A 133 -23.93 30.25 -12.98
N LEU A 134 -24.21 29.13 -13.65
CA LEU A 134 -25.10 29.07 -14.82
C LEU A 134 -26.55 29.39 -14.44
N LEU A 135 -27.05 28.86 -13.32
CA LEU A 135 -28.37 29.18 -12.77
C LEU A 135 -28.50 30.65 -12.38
N LEU A 136 -27.52 31.21 -11.66
CA LEU A 136 -27.50 32.64 -11.30
C LEU A 136 -27.44 33.53 -12.55
N GLY A 137 -26.68 33.12 -13.56
CA GLY A 137 -26.64 33.75 -14.88
C GLY A 137 -28.01 33.76 -15.57
N MET A 138 -28.68 32.61 -15.65
CA MET A 138 -30.04 32.50 -16.20
C MET A 138 -31.05 33.33 -15.42
N MET A 139 -31.01 33.30 -14.09
CA MET A 139 -31.92 34.09 -13.25
C MET A 139 -31.71 35.60 -13.47
N ARG A 140 -30.46 36.07 -13.54
CA ARG A 140 -30.14 37.47 -13.86
C ARG A 140 -30.58 37.85 -15.28
N TYR A 141 -30.40 36.96 -16.24
CA TYR A 141 -30.82 37.16 -17.63
C TYR A 141 -32.35 37.32 -17.73
N ASN A 142 -33.11 36.40 -17.12
CA ASN A 142 -34.56 36.47 -17.09
C ASN A 142 -35.08 37.72 -16.36
N ARG A 143 -34.45 38.12 -15.25
CA ARG A 143 -34.83 39.32 -14.50
C ARG A 143 -34.63 40.62 -15.31
N LYS A 144 -33.51 40.73 -16.06
CA LYS A 144 -33.28 41.87 -16.97
C LYS A 144 -34.27 41.89 -18.14
N ARG A 145 -34.67 40.71 -18.64
CA ARG A 145 -35.63 40.61 -19.76
C ARG A 145 -37.03 41.06 -19.35
N ILE A 146 -37.48 40.71 -18.15
CA ILE A 146 -38.79 41.14 -17.60
C ILE A 146 -38.82 42.65 -17.37
N ASN A 147 -37.76 43.24 -16.80
CA ASN A 147 -37.70 44.69 -16.52
C ASN A 147 -37.61 45.58 -17.79
N ARG A 148 -37.35 45.03 -18.97
CA ARG A 148 -37.36 45.77 -20.25
C ARG A 148 -38.70 45.67 -20.99
N ALA A 149 -39.62 44.83 -20.53
CA ALA A 149 -40.93 44.61 -21.14
C ALA A 149 -42.07 45.37 -20.42
N VAL A 150 -41.74 46.15 -19.39
CA VAL A 150 -42.59 47.11 -18.68
C VAL A 150 -42.07 48.50 -18.97
#